data_AF-A0A5C6DW45-F1
#
_entry.id   AF-A0A5C6DW45-F1
#
_cell.length_a   1.000
_cell.length_b   1.000
_cell.length_c   1.000
_cell.angle_alpha   90.00
_cell.angle_beta   90.00
_cell.angle_gamma   90.00
#
_symmetry.space_group_name_H-M   'P 1'
#
loop_
_entity.id
_entity.type
_entity.pdbx_description
1 polymer ?
#
loop_
_entity_poly.entity_id
_entity_poly.type
_entity_poly.pdbx_seq_one_letter_code
_entity_poly.pdbx_strand_id
1 'polypeptide(L)'
;MNDTQPDDEKSVLPLRLIDLEIRAGSRVLITDTNVTIAAGKITVIVGGSGAGKSVLLRALAGLLPSDGEVISWTGQIDLGEPAAETTRSSNLAKRVGIVFQQFALFDELSPTANVQFAIDHRSDPKKPPLQSAPEWLDELGVPMQTGVAALSGGQKQRLAIARTLAADPEVILYDEPTSGLDAASGRKVAELIRHTQAMHRRTSIVVTHDYDTLLPIADEVLLLDSQQKRLLPIPKDQWARVPERMKPVQFDEQGVPEPRPHSWATRYALLARRAVDDFLAATGSALATTVCLPSELRPVFPHLRWGLRFVLHYLRLVGGPSAWVYLILAGLIIGFTSTYFTFRFLPFRAYTQPLLIDELLASVGFALYRILVPVLATVLIAARCGAAVAADVGVKRYGGQVDALRTLGVKPRAYLLLPIVIAFLIATPMLQWLSFSAAKMISVVTFVAAYPSIGPHFWQQHFLRNLTSDTSLFLAGWKWVLAKNLLCGFGTAVIAYYRGLSPKDSASDVSHAITSTVLWTTLYVLVVHFVVALIEF
;
A
#
# COMPACT_ATOMS: atom_id res chain seq x y z
N MET A 1 59.69 3.30 7.00
CA MET A 1 59.30 1.97 7.51
C MET A 1 58.45 2.18 8.75
N ASN A 2 57.14 2.28 8.55
CA ASN A 2 56.09 2.00 9.53
C ASN A 2 54.78 2.16 8.76
N ASP A 3 54.37 1.03 8.20
CA ASP A 3 53.13 0.82 7.49
C ASP A 3 52.06 0.60 8.58
N THR A 4 51.27 1.62 8.87
CA THR A 4 50.09 1.49 9.72
C THR A 4 48.94 1.00 8.85
N GLN A 5 48.79 -0.32 8.75
CA GLN A 5 47.52 -0.95 8.38
C GLN A 5 46.44 -0.54 9.39
N PRO A 6 45.27 -0.05 8.94
CA PRO A 6 44.09 0.00 9.81
C PRO A 6 43.45 -1.40 9.81
N ASP A 7 43.84 -2.23 10.77
CA ASP A 7 43.06 -3.38 11.22
C ASP A 7 41.78 -2.88 11.90
N ASP A 8 40.70 -2.75 11.12
CA ASP A 8 39.33 -2.72 11.63
C ASP A 8 38.46 -3.57 10.69
N GLU A 9 38.90 -4.82 10.46
CA GLU A 9 38.11 -5.84 9.77
C GLU A 9 36.90 -6.19 10.64
N LYS A 10 35.75 -5.58 10.34
CA LYS A 10 34.44 -6.09 10.78
C LYS A 10 34.44 -7.61 10.58
N SER A 11 34.41 -8.38 11.66
CA SER A 11 34.20 -9.82 11.58
C SER A 11 32.79 -10.04 11.01
N VAL A 12 32.68 -10.19 9.69
CA VAL A 12 31.41 -10.51 9.06
C VAL A 12 31.03 -11.90 9.59
N LEU A 13 29.90 -12.00 10.30
CA LEU A 13 29.49 -13.23 10.95
C LEU A 13 28.77 -14.12 9.94
N PRO A 14 28.99 -15.45 9.97
CA PRO A 14 28.29 -16.38 9.09
C PRO A 14 26.81 -16.43 9.46
N LEU A 15 25.94 -16.53 8.46
CA LEU A 15 24.51 -16.76 8.67
C LEU A 15 24.29 -18.26 8.88
N ARG A 16 23.71 -18.65 10.02
CA ARG A 16 23.40 -20.05 10.34
C ARG A 16 21.90 -20.27 10.37
N LEU A 17 21.47 -21.31 9.65
CA LEU A 17 20.12 -21.86 9.69
C LEU A 17 20.20 -23.14 10.52
N ILE A 18 19.45 -23.21 11.62
CA ILE A 18 19.45 -24.35 12.55
C ILE A 18 18.02 -24.87 12.64
N ASP A 19 17.84 -26.15 12.29
CA ASP A 19 16.55 -26.86 12.29
C ASP A 19 15.42 -26.07 11.62
N LEU A 20 15.74 -25.35 10.52
CA LEU A 20 14.77 -24.50 9.84
C LEU A 20 13.73 -25.36 9.13
N GLU A 21 12.46 -25.12 9.46
CA GLU A 21 11.31 -25.72 8.79
C GLU A 21 10.34 -24.62 8.33
N ILE A 22 9.88 -24.68 7.08
CA ILE A 22 8.93 -23.74 6.49
C ILE A 22 7.72 -24.51 5.94
N ARG A 23 6.53 -24.09 6.34
CA ARG A 23 5.25 -24.66 5.89
C ARG A 23 4.36 -23.61 5.23
N ALA A 24 3.60 -24.04 4.24
CA ALA A 24 2.50 -23.28 3.65
C ALA A 24 1.21 -24.12 3.80
N GLY A 25 0.35 -23.75 4.76
CA GLY A 25 -0.77 -24.58 5.20
C GLY A 25 -0.30 -25.96 5.66
N SER A 26 -0.86 -27.03 5.07
CA SER A 26 -0.45 -28.41 5.35
C SER A 26 0.84 -28.84 4.64
N ARG A 27 1.35 -28.03 3.70
CA ARG A 27 2.48 -28.41 2.86
C ARG A 27 3.81 -27.94 3.45
N VAL A 28 4.69 -28.89 3.73
CA VAL A 28 6.09 -28.61 4.06
C VAL A 28 6.83 -28.20 2.78
N LEU A 29 7.46 -27.03 2.80
CA LEU A 29 8.31 -26.50 1.72
C LEU A 29 9.79 -26.79 1.99
N ILE A 30 10.23 -26.58 3.23
CA ILE A 30 11.60 -26.81 3.69
C ILE A 30 11.53 -27.51 5.05
N THR A 31 12.39 -28.50 5.30
CA THR A 31 12.46 -29.23 6.58
C THR A 31 13.91 -29.52 6.96
N ASP A 32 14.20 -29.56 8.27
CA ASP A 32 15.47 -30.01 8.87
C ASP A 32 16.70 -29.44 8.13
N THR A 33 16.70 -28.12 7.96
CA THR A 33 17.77 -27.44 7.22
C THR A 33 18.78 -26.84 8.19
N ASN A 34 19.93 -27.51 8.26
CA ASN A 34 21.11 -27.10 9.02
C ASN A 34 22.21 -26.64 8.06
N VAL A 35 22.27 -25.33 7.79
CA VAL A 35 23.17 -24.76 6.78
C VAL A 35 23.88 -23.53 7.33
N THR A 36 25.19 -23.45 7.09
CA THR A 36 25.99 -22.26 7.37
C THR A 36 26.35 -21.58 6.05
N ILE A 37 25.99 -20.31 5.91
CA ILE A 37 26.31 -19.46 4.77
C ILE A 37 27.54 -18.63 5.15
N ALA A 38 28.58 -18.75 4.33
CA ALA A 38 29.84 -18.07 4.56
C ALA A 38 29.69 -16.55 4.52
N ALA A 39 30.30 -15.90 5.50
CA ALA A 39 30.26 -14.46 5.64
C ALA A 39 31.01 -13.75 4.51
N GLY A 40 30.45 -12.63 4.04
CA GLY A 40 31.09 -11.79 3.03
C GLY A 40 31.30 -12.47 1.69
N LYS A 41 30.58 -13.56 1.37
CA LYS A 41 30.61 -14.27 0.09
C LYS A 41 29.26 -14.22 -0.63
N ILE A 42 29.24 -14.62 -1.90
CA ILE A 42 28.03 -14.82 -2.69
C ILE A 42 27.64 -16.30 -2.66
N THR A 43 26.52 -16.60 -2.04
CA THR A 43 25.88 -17.92 -2.08
C THR A 43 24.69 -17.89 -3.03
N VAL A 44 24.72 -18.73 -4.07
CA VAL A 44 23.60 -18.86 -5.01
C VAL A 44 22.75 -20.06 -4.63
N ILE A 45 21.47 -19.83 -4.38
CA ILE A 45 20.46 -20.86 -4.11
C ILE A 45 19.67 -21.13 -5.38
N VAL A 46 19.87 -22.32 -5.94
CA VAL A 46 19.19 -22.81 -7.13
C VAL A 46 18.08 -23.80 -6.75
N GLY A 47 17.05 -23.93 -7.58
CA GLY A 47 15.98 -24.90 -7.36
C GLY A 47 14.82 -24.72 -8.33
N GLY A 48 14.01 -25.76 -8.49
CA GLY A 48 12.84 -25.74 -9.39
C GLY A 48 11.82 -24.65 -9.04
N SER A 49 10.97 -24.29 -10.00
CA SER A 49 9.83 -23.41 -9.72
C SER A 49 8.91 -24.02 -8.66
N GLY A 50 8.41 -23.19 -7.74
CA GLY A 50 7.55 -23.63 -6.64
C GLY A 50 8.26 -24.35 -5.48
N ALA A 51 9.58 -24.48 -5.49
CA ALA A 51 10.33 -25.16 -4.42
C ALA A 51 10.32 -24.41 -3.07
N GLY A 52 9.90 -23.15 -3.03
CA GLY A 52 9.85 -22.33 -1.80
C GLY A 52 10.98 -21.33 -1.64
N LYS A 53 11.77 -21.05 -2.69
CA LYS A 53 12.94 -20.16 -2.62
C LYS A 53 12.61 -18.73 -2.16
N SER A 54 11.58 -18.11 -2.72
CA SER A 54 11.16 -16.75 -2.31
C SER A 54 10.54 -16.74 -0.90
N VAL A 55 9.91 -17.85 -0.47
CA VAL A 55 9.39 -17.99 0.91
C VAL A 55 10.56 -18.08 1.90
N LEU A 56 11.61 -18.82 1.56
CA LEU A 56 12.86 -18.86 2.32
C LEU A 56 13.44 -17.45 2.49
N LEU A 57 13.58 -16.67 1.42
CA LEU A 57 14.11 -15.30 1.53
C LEU A 57 13.25 -14.42 2.43
N ARG A 58 11.92 -14.52 2.36
CA ARG A 58 11.02 -13.77 3.26
C ARG A 58 11.16 -14.20 4.72
N ALA A 59 11.42 -15.48 5.01
CA ALA A 59 11.74 -15.94 6.36
C ALA A 59 13.07 -15.35 6.85
N LEU A 60 14.12 -15.42 6.02
CA LEU A 60 15.44 -14.85 6.33
C LEU A 60 15.39 -13.32 6.57
N ALA A 61 14.53 -12.61 5.85
CA ALA A 61 14.31 -11.17 6.03
C ALA A 61 13.42 -10.81 7.24
N GLY A 62 12.92 -11.79 7.99
CA GLY A 62 11.99 -11.56 9.10
C GLY A 62 10.62 -10.99 8.67
N LEU A 63 10.22 -11.22 7.40
CA LEU A 63 8.96 -10.74 6.83
C LEU A 63 7.79 -11.71 7.06
N LEU A 64 8.09 -12.96 7.42
CA LEU A 64 7.10 -13.97 7.77
C LEU A 64 7.01 -14.11 9.30
N PRO A 65 5.80 -14.01 9.89
CA PRO A 65 5.63 -14.40 11.29
C PRO A 65 5.96 -15.90 11.45
N SER A 66 6.53 -16.28 12.60
CA SER A 66 6.80 -17.68 12.93
C SER A 66 5.52 -18.52 12.90
N ASP A 67 4.41 -17.95 13.40
CA ASP A 67 3.12 -18.62 13.56
C ASP A 67 2.04 -18.02 12.64
N GLY A 68 2.35 -17.83 11.36
CA GLY A 68 1.35 -17.37 10.39
C GLY A 68 0.32 -18.45 10.04
N GLU A 69 -0.96 -18.09 9.93
CA GLU A 69 -2.04 -19.03 9.55
C GLU A 69 -1.84 -19.67 8.17
N VAL A 70 -1.24 -18.94 7.23
CA VAL A 70 -1.04 -19.39 5.84
C VAL A 70 0.38 -19.90 5.61
N ILE A 71 1.39 -19.20 6.15
CA ILE A 71 2.80 -19.57 6.05
C ILE A 71 3.40 -19.45 7.45
N SER A 72 3.99 -20.54 7.94
CA SER A 72 4.64 -20.60 9.24
C SER A 72 6.07 -21.13 9.10
N TRP A 73 6.93 -20.79 10.04
CA TRP A 73 8.29 -21.32 10.09
C TRP A 73 8.78 -21.51 11.52
N THR A 74 9.64 -22.51 11.71
CA THR A 74 10.27 -22.86 13.00
C THR A 74 11.77 -23.05 12.82
N GLY A 75 12.53 -23.07 13.92
CA GLY A 75 14.00 -23.15 13.91
C GLY A 75 14.68 -21.84 14.34
N GLN A 76 15.99 -21.74 14.12
CA GLN A 76 16.80 -20.56 14.46
C GLN A 76 17.53 -20.01 13.23
N ILE A 77 17.57 -18.68 13.13
CA ILE A 77 18.28 -17.93 12.09
C ILE A 77 19.26 -16.99 12.80
N ASP A 78 20.52 -17.37 12.83
CA ASP A 78 21.55 -16.68 13.62
C ASP A 78 22.50 -15.89 12.71
N LEU A 79 22.68 -14.60 13.05
CA LEU A 79 23.70 -13.71 12.48
C LEU A 79 24.83 -13.47 13.51
N GLY A 80 25.26 -14.54 14.18
CA GLY A 80 26.42 -14.59 15.07
C GLY A 80 26.23 -14.05 16.50
N GLU A 81 25.00 -13.85 16.96
CA GLU A 81 24.68 -13.74 18.40
C GLU A 81 23.51 -14.67 18.74
N PRO A 82 23.56 -15.47 19.82
CA PRO A 82 22.43 -16.28 20.26
C PRO A 82 21.31 -15.35 20.73
N ALA A 83 20.27 -15.18 19.92
CA ALA A 83 19.16 -14.30 20.26
C ALA A 83 18.26 -14.93 21.34
N ALA A 84 18.04 -14.20 22.43
CA ALA A 84 17.00 -14.52 23.41
C ALA A 84 15.60 -14.57 22.73
N GLU A 85 14.80 -15.55 23.13
CA GLU A 85 13.55 -16.02 22.51
C GLU A 85 12.52 -14.96 22.09
N THR A 86 12.50 -13.80 22.72
CA THR A 86 11.45 -12.78 22.56
C THR A 86 11.70 -11.73 21.47
N THR A 87 12.86 -11.75 20.78
CA THR A 87 13.29 -10.65 19.86
C THR A 87 13.65 -11.14 18.45
N ARG A 88 13.20 -12.34 18.07
CA ARG A 88 13.68 -13.08 16.88
C ARG A 88 13.43 -12.37 15.54
N SER A 89 12.28 -11.73 15.31
CA SER A 89 11.93 -11.22 13.97
C SER A 89 12.30 -9.74 13.70
N SER A 90 12.30 -8.89 14.73
CA SER A 90 12.44 -7.43 14.54
C SER A 90 13.88 -6.95 14.37
N ASN A 91 14.86 -7.66 14.94
CA ASN A 91 16.28 -7.33 14.80
C ASN A 91 16.86 -7.87 13.48
N LEU A 92 16.39 -9.03 13.00
CA LEU A 92 16.76 -9.59 11.69
C LEU A 92 16.33 -8.67 10.54
N ALA A 93 15.10 -8.15 10.58
CA ALA A 93 14.57 -7.28 9.53
C ALA A 93 15.36 -5.97 9.33
N LYS A 94 16.17 -5.55 10.30
CA LYS A 94 17.07 -4.39 10.17
C LYS A 94 18.46 -4.77 9.65
N ARG A 95 18.94 -6.00 9.88
CA ARG A 95 20.29 -6.43 9.46
C ARG A 95 20.28 -7.06 8.06
N VAL A 96 19.12 -7.44 7.56
CA VAL A 96 18.93 -8.12 6.27
C VAL A 96 18.17 -7.22 5.30
N GLY A 97 18.81 -6.90 4.16
CA GLY A 97 18.18 -6.21 3.04
C GLY A 97 17.72 -7.20 1.98
N ILE A 98 16.66 -6.87 1.23
CA ILE A 98 16.16 -7.71 0.13
C ILE A 98 15.92 -6.90 -1.14
N VAL A 99 16.45 -7.41 -2.25
CA VAL A 99 16.16 -6.97 -3.61
C VAL A 99 15.07 -7.89 -4.15
N PHE A 100 13.84 -7.38 -4.16
CA PHE A 100 12.67 -8.14 -4.61
C PHE A 100 12.65 -8.31 -6.14
N GLN A 101 12.07 -9.43 -6.60
CA GLN A 101 11.85 -9.71 -8.02
C GLN A 101 11.08 -8.59 -8.76
N GLN A 102 10.10 -7.97 -8.09
CA GLN A 102 9.31 -6.87 -8.66
C GLN A 102 9.92 -5.48 -8.38
N PHE A 103 11.21 -5.41 -8.02
CA PHE A 103 11.98 -4.22 -7.62
C PHE A 103 11.52 -3.54 -6.32
N ALA A 104 10.22 -3.55 -6.04
CA ALA A 104 9.56 -2.93 -4.89
C ALA A 104 9.95 -1.45 -4.68
N LEU A 105 10.21 -0.71 -5.76
CA LEU A 105 10.59 0.71 -5.74
C LEU A 105 9.40 1.61 -5.40
N PHE A 106 9.66 2.75 -4.77
CA PHE A 106 8.61 3.74 -4.51
C PHE A 106 8.45 4.63 -5.75
N ASP A 107 7.43 4.37 -6.54
CA ASP A 107 7.20 5.04 -7.83
C ASP A 107 6.87 6.54 -7.67
N GLU A 108 6.34 6.94 -6.51
CA GLU A 108 6.09 8.34 -6.16
C GLU A 108 7.36 9.14 -5.82
N LEU A 109 8.51 8.47 -5.70
CA LEU A 109 9.80 9.09 -5.38
C LEU A 109 10.72 9.10 -6.61
N SER A 110 11.61 10.10 -6.71
CA SER A 110 12.71 10.08 -7.68
C SER A 110 13.70 8.95 -7.37
N PRO A 111 14.59 8.55 -8.30
CA PRO A 111 15.68 7.61 -8.01
C PRO A 111 16.53 8.05 -6.81
N THR A 112 16.89 9.33 -6.77
CA THR A 112 17.63 9.94 -5.64
C THR A 112 16.86 9.86 -4.33
N ALA A 113 15.56 10.11 -4.35
CA ALA A 113 14.72 10.02 -3.17
C ALA A 113 14.50 8.57 -2.71
N ASN A 114 14.45 7.59 -3.61
CA ASN A 114 14.40 6.16 -3.24
C ASN A 114 15.63 5.76 -2.42
N VAL A 115 16.83 6.12 -2.88
CA VAL A 115 18.08 5.82 -2.18
C VAL A 115 18.19 6.63 -0.89
N GLN A 116 17.87 7.93 -0.91
CA GLN A 116 17.89 8.76 0.30
C GLN A 116 16.92 8.25 1.37
N PHE A 117 15.76 7.72 0.97
CA PHE A 117 14.81 7.13 1.90
C PHE A 117 15.42 5.96 2.66
N ALA A 118 16.21 5.11 1.99
CA ALA A 118 16.93 4.01 2.63
C ALA A 118 18.05 4.49 3.55
N ILE A 119 18.84 5.49 3.12
CA ILE A 119 19.90 6.11 3.94
C ILE A 119 19.35 6.64 5.26
N ASP A 120 18.16 7.25 5.21
CA ASP A 120 17.53 7.86 6.38
C ASP A 120 16.99 6.82 7.36
N HIS A 121 16.56 5.66 6.86
CA HIS A 121 16.04 4.54 7.65
C HIS A 121 17.07 3.41 7.81
N ARG A 122 18.37 3.73 7.64
CA ARG A 122 19.45 2.76 7.83
C ARG A 122 19.43 2.13 9.22
N SER A 123 19.99 0.93 9.30
CA SER A 123 19.96 0.10 10.50
C SER A 123 20.63 0.76 11.71
N ASP A 124 21.71 1.52 11.46
CA ASP A 124 22.44 2.28 12.47
C ASP A 124 22.52 3.78 12.10
N PRO A 125 21.59 4.61 12.61
CA PRO A 125 21.57 6.03 12.31
C PRO A 125 22.73 6.81 12.96
N LYS A 126 23.49 6.22 13.89
CA LYS A 126 24.65 6.88 14.50
C LYS A 126 25.87 6.85 13.59
N LYS A 127 25.97 5.85 12.70
CA LYS A 127 27.05 5.76 11.72
C LYS A 127 26.77 6.68 10.53
N PRO A 128 27.80 7.35 9.98
CA PRO A 128 27.64 8.06 8.73
C PRO A 128 27.27 7.08 7.61
N PRO A 129 26.46 7.49 6.61
CA PRO A 129 26.19 6.66 5.46
C PRO A 129 27.48 6.36 4.70
N LEU A 130 27.57 5.18 4.09
CA LEU A 130 28.73 4.77 3.27
C LEU A 130 29.00 5.74 2.12
N GLN A 131 27.93 6.21 1.49
CA GLN A 131 27.94 7.10 0.34
C GLN A 131 26.66 7.95 0.33
N SER A 132 26.71 9.07 -0.39
CA SER A 132 25.53 9.88 -0.66
C SER A 132 24.60 9.21 -1.68
N ALA A 133 23.33 9.61 -1.73
CA ALA A 133 22.38 9.06 -2.71
C ALA A 133 22.82 9.25 -4.17
N PRO A 134 23.38 10.41 -4.59
CA PRO A 134 23.95 10.58 -5.92
C PRO A 134 25.13 9.64 -6.21
N GLU A 135 26.04 9.44 -5.26
CA GLU A 135 27.20 8.53 -5.42
C GLU A 135 26.75 7.09 -5.68
N TRP A 136 25.78 6.59 -4.91
CA TRP A 136 25.19 5.26 -5.15
C TRP A 136 24.59 5.10 -6.54
N LEU A 137 23.91 6.14 -7.04
CA LEU A 137 23.31 6.10 -8.37
C LEU A 137 24.35 6.19 -9.48
N ASP A 138 25.45 6.91 -9.25
CA ASP A 138 26.58 6.98 -10.18
C ASP A 138 27.34 5.65 -10.24
N GLU A 139 27.69 5.07 -9.07
CA GLU A 139 28.34 3.75 -8.97
C GLU A 139 27.55 2.66 -9.73
N LEU A 140 26.21 2.72 -9.64
CA LEU A 140 25.34 1.69 -10.23
C LEU A 140 24.74 2.12 -11.59
N GLY A 141 25.20 3.24 -12.16
CA GLY A 141 24.78 3.71 -13.48
C GLY A 141 23.27 3.88 -13.63
N VAL A 142 22.62 4.51 -12.65
CA VAL A 142 21.19 4.81 -12.63
C VAL A 142 20.97 6.30 -12.92
N PRO A 143 20.19 6.65 -13.96
CA PRO A 143 19.96 8.06 -14.30
C PRO A 143 19.14 8.76 -13.22
N MET A 144 19.66 9.85 -12.66
CA MET A 144 19.06 10.55 -11.52
C MET A 144 17.82 11.38 -11.88
N GLN A 145 17.75 11.87 -13.12
CA GLN A 145 16.70 12.77 -13.60
C GLN A 145 15.50 12.05 -14.20
N THR A 146 15.61 10.75 -14.45
CA THR A 146 14.53 9.94 -15.02
C THR A 146 13.63 9.42 -13.90
N GLY A 147 12.33 9.73 -13.96
CA GLY A 147 11.36 9.20 -12.99
C GLY A 147 11.35 7.67 -12.99
N VAL A 148 11.10 7.05 -11.82
CA VAL A 148 11.18 5.59 -11.63
C VAL A 148 10.33 4.81 -12.64
N ALA A 149 9.12 5.30 -12.92
CA ALA A 149 8.22 4.70 -13.91
C ALA A 149 8.83 4.60 -15.31
N ALA A 150 9.69 5.53 -15.71
CA ALA A 150 10.31 5.63 -17.04
C ALA A 150 11.67 4.90 -17.15
N LEU A 151 12.16 4.29 -16.07
CA LEU A 151 13.39 3.49 -16.10
C LEU A 151 13.17 2.15 -16.82
N SER A 152 14.19 1.67 -17.53
CA SER A 152 14.20 0.30 -18.07
C SER A 152 14.24 -0.76 -16.96
N GLY A 153 13.86 -2.01 -17.24
CA GLY A 153 13.89 -3.09 -16.26
C GLY A 153 15.26 -3.25 -15.59
N GLY A 154 16.35 -3.22 -16.38
CA GLY A 154 17.71 -3.27 -15.85
C GLY A 154 18.09 -2.03 -15.01
N GLN A 155 17.60 -0.84 -15.36
CA GLN A 155 17.80 0.38 -14.55
C GLN A 155 17.01 0.32 -13.23
N LYS A 156 15.78 -0.20 -13.24
CA LYS A 156 14.98 -0.44 -12.03
C LYS A 156 15.67 -1.45 -11.10
N GLN A 157 16.24 -2.51 -11.67
CA GLN A 157 17.01 -3.50 -10.91
C GLN A 157 18.22 -2.86 -10.23
N ARG A 158 19.02 -2.08 -10.96
CA ARG A 158 20.17 -1.37 -10.38
C ARG A 158 19.77 -0.36 -9.31
N LEU A 159 18.65 0.35 -9.49
CA LEU A 159 18.10 1.24 -8.46
C LEU A 159 17.64 0.47 -7.22
N ALA A 160 17.04 -0.71 -7.37
CA ALA A 160 16.64 -1.55 -6.25
C ALA A 160 17.85 -2.05 -5.45
N ILE A 161 18.94 -2.41 -6.15
CA ILE A 161 20.23 -2.76 -5.53
C ILE A 161 20.82 -1.55 -4.79
N ALA A 162 20.86 -0.37 -5.43
CA ALA A 162 21.34 0.88 -4.83
C ALA A 162 20.62 1.19 -3.51
N ARG A 163 19.29 1.16 -3.54
CA ARG A 163 18.46 1.42 -2.36
C ARG A 163 18.73 0.42 -1.24
N THR A 164 18.91 -0.85 -1.58
CA THR A 164 19.14 -1.92 -0.60
C THR A 164 20.52 -1.77 0.05
N LEU A 165 21.56 -1.49 -0.74
CA LEU A 165 22.92 -1.23 -0.24
C LEU A 165 22.99 0.03 0.62
N ALA A 166 22.27 1.08 0.24
CA ALA A 166 22.26 2.35 0.96
C ALA A 166 21.62 2.28 2.35
N ALA A 167 20.85 1.23 2.66
CA ALA A 167 20.36 0.94 4.00
C ALA A 167 21.43 0.35 4.94
N ASP A 168 22.64 0.05 4.42
CA ASP A 168 23.77 -0.58 5.11
C ASP A 168 23.46 -1.94 5.77
N PRO A 169 22.80 -2.89 5.08
CA PRO A 169 22.53 -4.21 5.64
C PRO A 169 23.82 -5.04 5.76
N GLU A 170 23.82 -6.01 6.66
CA GLU A 170 24.91 -7.00 6.79
C GLU A 170 24.76 -8.15 5.80
N VAL A 171 23.51 -8.54 5.53
CA VAL A 171 23.15 -9.57 4.56
C VAL A 171 22.22 -9.00 3.49
N ILE A 172 22.50 -9.29 2.23
CA ILE A 172 21.66 -8.90 1.10
C ILE A 172 21.08 -10.15 0.45
N LEU A 173 19.76 -10.17 0.33
CA LEU A 173 19.01 -11.23 -0.34
C LEU A 173 18.59 -10.73 -1.72
N TYR A 174 18.81 -11.52 -2.77
CA TYR A 174 18.37 -11.20 -4.13
C TYR A 174 17.36 -12.27 -4.57
N ASP A 175 16.11 -11.86 -4.80
CA ASP A 175 15.03 -12.75 -5.26
C ASP A 175 14.89 -12.64 -6.78
N GLU A 176 15.46 -13.61 -7.50
CA GLU A 176 15.52 -13.67 -8.96
C GLU A 176 15.97 -12.35 -9.64
N PRO A 177 17.19 -11.85 -9.35
CA PRO A 177 17.61 -10.50 -9.77
C PRO A 177 17.76 -10.31 -11.29
N THR A 178 17.77 -11.40 -12.07
CA THR A 178 17.85 -11.37 -13.54
C THR A 178 16.52 -11.68 -14.22
N SER A 179 15.45 -11.93 -13.44
CA SER A 179 14.13 -12.30 -13.95
C SER A 179 13.53 -11.20 -14.82
N GLY A 180 13.05 -11.56 -16.01
CA GLY A 180 12.44 -10.61 -16.95
C GLY A 180 13.42 -9.64 -17.63
N LEU A 181 14.74 -9.83 -17.47
CA LEU A 181 15.77 -9.08 -18.20
C LEU A 181 16.25 -9.83 -19.43
N ASP A 182 16.69 -9.11 -20.47
CA ASP A 182 17.43 -9.72 -21.56
C ASP A 182 18.81 -10.21 -21.10
N ALA A 183 19.40 -11.16 -21.82
CA ALA A 183 20.66 -11.81 -21.43
C ALA A 183 21.83 -10.83 -21.20
N ALA A 184 21.90 -9.73 -21.98
CA ALA A 184 22.97 -8.75 -21.82
C ALA A 184 22.75 -7.89 -20.55
N SER A 185 21.51 -7.46 -20.31
CA SER A 185 21.14 -6.77 -19.07
C SER A 185 21.31 -7.65 -17.83
N GLY A 186 20.95 -8.93 -17.91
CA GLY A 186 21.13 -9.92 -16.85
C GLY A 186 22.59 -10.09 -16.43
N ARG A 187 23.51 -10.23 -17.40
CA ARG A 187 24.96 -10.29 -17.14
C ARG A 187 25.47 -9.03 -16.46
N LYS A 188 25.07 -7.84 -16.93
CA LYS A 188 25.45 -6.56 -16.31
C LYS A 188 24.99 -6.48 -14.85
N VAL A 189 23.79 -6.98 -14.54
CA VAL A 189 23.29 -7.03 -13.15
C VAL A 189 24.12 -8.03 -12.32
N ALA A 190 24.43 -9.22 -12.86
CA ALA A 190 25.27 -10.20 -12.16
C ALA A 190 26.67 -9.66 -11.87
N GLU A 191 27.34 -9.07 -12.86
CA GLU A 191 28.65 -8.41 -12.70
C GLU A 191 28.61 -7.31 -11.64
N LEU A 192 27.53 -6.53 -11.61
CA LEU A 192 27.33 -5.47 -10.63
C LEU A 192 27.08 -6.01 -9.20
N ILE A 193 26.37 -7.14 -9.06
CA ILE A 193 26.26 -7.84 -7.77
C ILE A 193 27.66 -8.30 -7.31
N ARG A 194 28.47 -8.88 -8.20
CA ARG A 194 29.84 -9.31 -7.85
C ARG A 194 30.73 -8.13 -7.46
N HIS A 195 30.69 -7.06 -8.24
CA HIS A 195 31.46 -5.84 -7.99
C HIS A 195 31.10 -5.22 -6.63
N THR A 196 29.81 -5.00 -6.37
CA THR A 196 29.35 -4.41 -5.10
C THR A 196 29.65 -5.31 -3.91
N GLN A 197 29.52 -6.63 -4.04
CA GLN A 197 29.91 -7.55 -2.97
C GLN A 197 31.44 -7.50 -2.71
N ALA A 198 32.28 -7.44 -3.75
CA ALA A 198 33.74 -7.34 -3.57
C ALA A 198 34.15 -6.02 -2.89
N MET A 199 33.50 -4.92 -3.26
CA MET A 199 33.77 -3.58 -2.71
C MET A 199 33.28 -3.44 -1.26
N HIS A 200 32.05 -3.88 -0.97
CA HIS A 200 31.38 -3.62 0.32
C HIS A 200 31.42 -4.82 1.28
N ARG A 201 31.94 -5.97 0.84
CA ARG A 201 32.12 -7.24 1.58
C ARG A 201 30.85 -7.71 2.33
N ARG A 202 29.68 -7.52 1.73
CA ARG A 202 28.40 -7.97 2.30
C ARG A 202 28.15 -9.44 1.99
N THR A 203 27.53 -10.15 2.94
CA THR A 203 27.07 -11.51 2.71
C THR A 203 25.89 -11.45 1.75
N SER A 204 25.99 -12.11 0.61
CA SER A 204 25.00 -12.02 -0.47
C SER A 204 24.40 -13.40 -0.75
N ILE A 205 23.07 -13.49 -0.71
CA ILE A 205 22.33 -14.72 -1.03
C ILE A 205 21.48 -14.44 -2.24
N VAL A 206 21.74 -15.15 -3.34
CA VAL A 206 21.02 -14.97 -4.59
C VAL A 206 20.16 -16.20 -4.86
N VAL A 207 18.85 -16.03 -4.89
CA VAL A 207 17.91 -17.05 -5.34
C VAL A 207 17.67 -16.88 -6.84
N THR A 208 17.77 -17.97 -7.59
CA THR A 208 17.48 -17.95 -9.02
C THR A 208 17.03 -19.31 -9.55
N HIS A 209 16.33 -19.30 -10.67
CA HIS A 209 16.16 -20.46 -11.54
C HIS A 209 17.01 -20.33 -12.83
N ASP A 210 17.45 -19.12 -13.18
CA ASP A 210 18.44 -18.82 -14.22
C ASP A 210 19.84 -18.95 -13.63
N TYR A 211 20.37 -20.17 -13.71
CA TYR A 211 21.68 -20.51 -13.16
C TYR A 211 22.82 -20.11 -14.09
N ASP A 212 22.59 -20.06 -15.42
CA ASP A 212 23.64 -19.74 -16.40
C ASP A 212 24.21 -18.33 -16.19
N THR A 213 23.34 -17.36 -15.89
CA THR A 213 23.75 -15.97 -15.68
C THR A 213 24.43 -15.73 -14.33
N LEU A 214 24.05 -16.49 -13.28
CA LEU A 214 24.41 -16.19 -11.88
C LEU A 214 25.40 -17.18 -11.25
N LEU A 215 25.59 -18.38 -11.79
CA LEU A 215 26.66 -19.30 -11.35
C LEU A 215 28.06 -18.69 -11.48
N PRO A 216 28.41 -17.92 -12.53
CA PRO A 216 29.76 -17.36 -12.67
C PRO A 216 30.17 -16.41 -11.55
N ILE A 217 29.21 -15.80 -10.83
CA ILE A 217 29.48 -14.88 -9.71
C ILE A 217 29.47 -15.57 -8.34
N ALA A 218 29.06 -16.84 -8.27
CA ALA A 218 28.89 -17.59 -7.05
C ALA A 218 30.23 -17.98 -6.42
N ASP A 219 30.37 -17.83 -5.11
CA ASP A 219 31.44 -18.47 -4.35
C ASP A 219 31.01 -19.87 -3.89
N GLU A 220 29.73 -20.02 -3.53
CA GLU A 220 29.08 -21.23 -3.03
C GLU A 220 27.70 -21.42 -3.68
N VAL A 221 27.29 -22.67 -3.91
CA VAL A 221 25.99 -23.00 -4.50
C VAL A 221 25.24 -23.97 -3.58
N LEU A 222 23.99 -23.63 -3.29
CA LEU A 222 23.05 -24.49 -2.57
C LEU A 222 21.89 -24.86 -3.50
N LEU A 223 21.47 -26.12 -3.47
CA LEU A 223 20.27 -26.59 -4.14
C LEU A 223 19.14 -26.72 -3.13
N LEU A 224 18.03 -26.05 -3.39
CA LEU A 224 16.76 -26.34 -2.74
C LEU A 224 16.10 -27.51 -3.48
N ASP A 225 16.30 -28.71 -2.93
CA ASP A 225 15.80 -29.96 -3.51
C ASP A 225 14.29 -30.09 -3.25
N SER A 226 13.50 -30.19 -4.31
CA SER A 226 12.03 -30.26 -4.23
C SER A 226 11.51 -31.60 -3.70
N GLN A 227 12.30 -32.67 -3.81
CA GLN A 227 11.94 -34.01 -3.33
C GLN A 227 12.31 -34.17 -1.86
N GLN A 228 13.54 -33.78 -1.50
CA GLN A 228 14.04 -33.89 -0.13
C GLN A 228 13.57 -32.73 0.76
N LYS A 229 13.10 -31.62 0.15
CA LYS A 229 12.66 -30.39 0.84
C LYS A 229 13.76 -29.83 1.75
N ARG A 230 15.01 -29.91 1.30
CA ARG A 230 16.22 -29.53 2.05
C ARG A 230 17.11 -28.64 1.21
N LEU A 231 17.89 -27.78 1.86
CA LEU A 231 18.99 -27.06 1.23
C LEU A 231 20.25 -27.93 1.29
N LEU A 232 20.82 -28.23 0.12
CA LEU A 232 21.99 -29.09 -0.02
C LEU A 232 23.14 -28.31 -0.68
N PRO A 233 24.36 -28.32 -0.11
CA PRO A 233 25.51 -27.74 -0.79
C PRO A 233 25.91 -28.54 -2.02
N ILE A 234 26.24 -27.85 -3.11
CA ILE A 234 26.75 -28.48 -4.34
C ILE A 234 28.27 -28.21 -4.46
N PRO A 235 29.10 -29.28 -4.48
CA PRO A 235 30.52 -29.18 -4.77
C PRO A 235 30.81 -28.53 -6.13
N LYS A 236 31.91 -27.76 -6.23
CA LYS A 236 32.26 -26.97 -7.44
C LYS A 236 32.38 -27.80 -8.71
N ASP A 237 32.87 -29.04 -8.60
CA ASP A 237 32.98 -30.01 -9.70
C ASP A 237 31.61 -30.42 -10.28
N GLN A 238 30.52 -30.23 -9.53
CA GLN A 238 29.17 -30.64 -9.91
C GLN A 238 28.30 -29.46 -10.37
N TRP A 239 28.82 -28.23 -10.41
CA TRP A 239 28.04 -27.06 -10.82
C TRP A 239 27.49 -27.17 -12.24
N ALA A 240 28.21 -27.83 -13.15
CA ALA A 240 27.74 -28.08 -14.52
C ALA A 240 26.50 -29.00 -14.60
N ARG A 241 26.25 -29.82 -13.57
CA ARG A 241 25.10 -30.76 -13.49
C ARG A 241 23.94 -30.24 -12.65
N VAL A 242 24.02 -29.00 -12.17
CA VAL A 242 22.92 -28.30 -11.49
C VAL A 242 21.60 -28.38 -12.28
N PRO A 243 21.57 -28.25 -13.63
CA PRO A 243 20.31 -28.27 -14.39
C PRO A 243 19.60 -29.62 -14.32
N GLU A 244 20.36 -30.72 -14.31
CA GLU A 244 19.85 -32.08 -14.22
C GLU A 244 19.18 -32.36 -12.85
N ARG A 245 19.59 -31.62 -11.81
CA ARG A 245 19.07 -31.76 -10.44
C ARG A 245 17.89 -30.81 -10.16
N MET A 246 17.69 -29.77 -10.97
CA MET A 246 16.57 -28.85 -10.81
C MET A 246 15.28 -29.42 -11.40
N LYS A 247 14.64 -30.32 -10.65
CA LYS A 247 13.31 -30.82 -11.00
C LYS A 247 12.23 -29.83 -10.54
N PRO A 248 11.32 -29.39 -11.43
CA PRO A 248 10.18 -28.59 -11.02
C PRO A 248 9.36 -29.40 -10.00
N VAL A 249 8.73 -28.69 -9.06
CA VAL A 249 7.81 -29.36 -8.13
C VAL A 249 6.68 -29.97 -8.96
N GLN A 250 6.55 -31.29 -8.90
CA GLN A 250 5.35 -31.97 -9.38
C GLN A 250 4.22 -31.64 -8.40
N PHE A 251 3.21 -30.92 -8.86
CA PHE A 251 1.98 -30.75 -8.10
C PHE A 251 1.20 -32.05 -8.23
N ASP A 252 1.22 -32.89 -7.19
CA ASP A 252 0.27 -34.00 -7.11
C ASP A 252 -1.13 -33.42 -7.03
N GLU A 253 -1.93 -33.60 -8.09
CA GLU A 253 -3.37 -33.28 -8.10
C GLU A 253 -4.17 -34.12 -7.10
N GLN A 254 -3.53 -35.09 -6.44
CA GLN A 254 -4.12 -35.96 -5.42
C GLN A 254 -4.25 -35.23 -4.08
N GLY A 255 -5.17 -34.26 -4.01
CA GLY A 255 -5.45 -33.55 -2.77
C GLY A 255 -6.48 -32.43 -2.85
N VAL A 256 -6.99 -32.08 -4.03
CA VAL A 256 -8.20 -31.27 -4.12
C VAL A 256 -9.37 -32.24 -3.95
N PRO A 257 -10.13 -32.23 -2.84
CA PRO A 257 -11.31 -33.07 -2.74
C PRO A 257 -12.24 -32.69 -3.88
N GLU A 258 -12.50 -33.63 -4.80
CA GLU A 258 -13.51 -33.44 -5.82
C GLU A 258 -14.83 -33.05 -5.12
N PRO A 259 -15.42 -31.90 -5.44
CA PRO A 259 -16.70 -31.54 -4.88
C PRO A 259 -17.70 -32.58 -5.38
N ARG A 260 -18.25 -33.38 -4.45
CA ARG A 260 -19.35 -34.30 -4.71
C ARG A 260 -20.43 -33.58 -5.53
N PRO A 261 -21.08 -34.24 -6.50
CA PRO A 261 -22.06 -33.59 -7.35
C PRO A 261 -23.26 -33.13 -6.51
N HIS A 262 -23.26 -31.85 -6.14
CA HIS A 262 -24.40 -31.19 -5.52
C HIS A 262 -25.34 -30.69 -6.62
N SER A 263 -26.66 -30.83 -6.41
CA SER A 263 -27.67 -30.29 -7.31
C SER A 263 -27.44 -28.79 -7.57
N TRP A 264 -27.82 -28.32 -8.76
CA TRP A 264 -27.65 -26.92 -9.17
C TRP A 264 -28.21 -25.92 -8.14
N ALA A 265 -29.31 -26.27 -7.48
CA ALA A 265 -29.92 -25.48 -6.41
C ALA A 265 -29.04 -25.38 -5.16
N THR A 266 -28.38 -26.47 -4.76
CA THR A 266 -27.47 -26.48 -3.61
C THR A 266 -26.19 -25.70 -3.91
N ARG A 267 -25.68 -25.74 -5.15
CA ARG A 267 -24.55 -24.90 -5.59
C ARG A 267 -24.86 -23.41 -5.49
N TYR A 268 -26.04 -22.97 -5.94
CA TYR A 268 -26.47 -21.58 -5.80
C TYR A 268 -26.66 -21.18 -4.34
N ALA A 269 -27.27 -22.03 -3.52
CA ALA A 269 -27.46 -21.74 -2.10
C ALA A 269 -26.13 -21.63 -1.34
N LEU A 270 -25.15 -22.48 -1.65
CA LEU A 270 -23.81 -22.46 -1.03
C LEU A 270 -22.99 -21.26 -1.51
N LEU A 271 -23.09 -20.89 -2.79
CA LEU A 271 -22.47 -19.68 -3.33
C LEU A 271 -23.11 -18.41 -2.75
N ALA A 272 -24.43 -18.36 -2.65
CA ALA A 272 -25.15 -17.25 -2.05
C ALA A 272 -24.84 -17.14 -0.55
N ARG A 273 -24.80 -18.27 0.17
CA ARG A 273 -24.46 -18.30 1.59
C ARG A 273 -23.00 -17.92 1.84
N ARG A 274 -22.04 -18.42 1.04
CA ARG A 274 -20.65 -17.95 1.10
C ARG A 274 -20.54 -16.47 0.76
N ALA A 275 -21.23 -15.99 -0.27
CA ALA A 275 -21.22 -14.57 -0.61
C ALA A 275 -21.79 -13.70 0.52
N VAL A 276 -22.84 -14.18 1.21
CA VAL A 276 -23.44 -13.50 2.37
C VAL A 276 -22.53 -13.59 3.59
N ASP A 277 -21.93 -14.74 3.88
CA ASP A 277 -21.02 -14.93 5.01
C ASP A 277 -19.71 -14.15 4.81
N ASP A 278 -19.15 -14.17 3.60
CA ASP A 278 -17.99 -13.36 3.20
C ASP A 278 -18.35 -11.88 3.26
N PHE A 279 -19.55 -11.49 2.82
CA PHE A 279 -20.04 -10.13 2.94
C PHE A 279 -20.19 -9.71 4.40
N LEU A 280 -20.81 -10.52 5.26
CA LEU A 280 -21.03 -10.26 6.68
C LEU A 280 -19.70 -10.24 7.47
N ALA A 281 -18.79 -11.17 7.20
CA ALA A 281 -17.45 -11.18 7.76
C ALA A 281 -16.63 -9.98 7.29
N ALA A 282 -16.75 -9.60 6.02
CA ALA A 282 -16.17 -8.39 5.46
C ALA A 282 -16.79 -7.12 6.06
N THR A 283 -18.10 -7.12 6.37
CA THR A 283 -18.81 -6.00 7.02
C THR A 283 -18.34 -5.83 8.45
N GLY A 284 -18.37 -6.92 9.22
CA GLY A 284 -18.05 -6.96 10.63
C GLY A 284 -16.60 -6.62 10.90
N SER A 285 -15.68 -7.16 10.11
CA SER A 285 -14.25 -6.82 10.23
C SER A 285 -13.97 -5.37 9.83
N ALA A 286 -14.61 -4.82 8.80
CA ALA A 286 -14.42 -3.42 8.39
C ALA A 286 -15.00 -2.42 9.41
N LEU A 287 -16.18 -2.71 9.98
CA LEU A 287 -16.76 -1.89 11.03
C LEU A 287 -15.97 -2.01 12.36
N ALA A 288 -15.60 -3.22 12.76
CA ALA A 288 -14.81 -3.46 13.99
C ALA A 288 -13.42 -2.82 13.91
N THR A 289 -12.76 -2.88 12.75
CA THR A 289 -11.46 -2.19 12.55
C THR A 289 -11.58 -0.68 12.65
N THR A 290 -12.68 -0.09 12.17
CA THR A 290 -12.91 1.36 12.28
C THR A 290 -13.18 1.81 13.73
N VAL A 291 -13.86 0.97 14.53
CA VAL A 291 -14.21 1.26 15.93
C VAL A 291 -13.02 1.11 16.89
N CYS A 292 -12.12 0.15 16.68
CA CYS A 292 -10.97 -0.11 17.56
C CYS A 292 -9.73 0.76 17.30
N LEU A 293 -9.76 1.67 16.31
CA LEU A 293 -8.56 2.37 15.81
C LEU A 293 -8.02 3.58 16.62
N PRO A 294 -8.78 4.32 17.45
CA PRO A 294 -8.29 5.56 18.07
C PRO A 294 -7.05 5.40 18.96
N SER A 295 -6.83 4.23 19.56
CA SER A 295 -5.68 3.96 20.44
C SER A 295 -4.37 3.63 19.70
N GLU A 296 -4.41 3.36 18.39
CA GLU A 296 -3.23 2.93 17.61
C GLU A 296 -2.61 4.04 16.73
N LEU A 297 -3.29 5.18 16.56
CA LEU A 297 -2.85 6.30 15.73
C LEU A 297 -1.98 7.32 16.48
N ARG A 298 -0.94 6.86 17.21
CA ARG A 298 0.08 7.80 17.72
C ARG A 298 0.92 8.33 16.56
N PRO A 299 0.98 9.65 16.32
CA PRO A 299 1.73 10.21 15.21
C PRO A 299 3.21 10.18 15.56
N VAL A 300 3.93 9.21 15.01
CA VAL A 300 5.40 9.23 15.03
C VAL A 300 5.87 8.94 13.62
N PHE A 301 5.88 9.98 12.78
CA PHE A 301 6.72 9.92 11.58
C PHE A 301 8.16 9.85 12.08
N PRO A 302 8.92 8.78 11.78
CA PRO A 302 10.32 8.74 12.19
C PRO A 302 11.11 9.89 11.53
N HIS A 303 10.69 10.32 10.34
CA HIS A 303 11.19 11.51 9.67
C HIS A 303 10.06 12.37 9.10
N LEU A 304 9.93 13.61 9.61
CA LEU A 304 8.87 14.54 9.20
C LEU A 304 8.90 14.87 7.70
N ARG A 305 10.09 14.99 7.11
CA ARG A 305 10.26 15.26 5.66
C ARG A 305 9.60 14.21 4.78
N TRP A 306 9.70 12.94 5.17
CA TRP A 306 9.11 11.83 4.44
C TRP A 306 7.62 11.77 4.69
N GLY A 307 7.19 11.96 5.94
CA GLY A 307 5.78 12.04 6.29
C GLY A 307 5.04 13.07 5.43
N LEU A 308 5.61 14.28 5.32
CA LEU A 308 5.05 15.35 4.50
C LEU A 308 4.99 15.00 3.00
N ARG A 309 6.01 14.32 2.46
CA ARG A 309 5.99 13.87 1.05
C ARG A 309 4.88 12.87 0.78
N PHE A 310 4.71 11.87 1.63
CA PHE A 310 3.62 10.89 1.51
C PHE A 310 2.25 11.56 1.70
N VAL A 311 2.12 12.49 2.66
CA VAL A 311 0.88 13.28 2.84
C VAL A 311 0.55 14.06 1.58
N LEU A 312 1.53 14.74 0.98
CA LEU A 312 1.32 15.52 -0.25
C LEU A 312 0.94 14.62 -1.44
N HIS A 313 1.54 13.44 -1.55
CA HIS A 313 1.16 12.45 -2.56
C HIS A 313 -0.31 12.03 -2.42
N TYR A 314 -0.73 11.60 -1.22
CA TYR A 314 -2.12 11.19 -0.99
C TYR A 314 -3.12 12.37 -1.07
N LEU A 315 -2.70 13.57 -0.67
CA LEU A 315 -3.51 14.78 -0.83
C LEU A 315 -3.77 15.10 -2.31
N ARG A 316 -2.77 14.91 -3.19
CA ARG A 316 -2.94 15.04 -4.65
C ARG A 316 -3.80 13.91 -5.23
N LEU A 317 -3.70 12.69 -4.70
CA LEU A 317 -4.50 11.56 -5.16
C LEU A 317 -6.00 11.74 -4.83
N VAL A 318 -6.30 12.12 -3.59
CA VAL A 318 -7.67 12.31 -3.07
C VAL A 318 -8.24 13.66 -3.51
N GLY A 319 -7.49 14.74 -3.31
CA GLY A 319 -7.90 16.12 -3.57
C GLY A 319 -7.46 16.68 -4.94
N GLY A 320 -7.07 15.81 -5.88
CA GLY A 320 -6.58 16.22 -7.20
C GLY A 320 -7.65 16.80 -8.13
N PRO A 321 -7.24 17.37 -9.29
CA PRO A 321 -8.15 18.06 -10.21
C PRO A 321 -9.31 17.21 -10.72
N SER A 322 -9.10 15.90 -10.88
CA SER A 322 -10.16 14.99 -11.27
C SER A 322 -11.29 14.97 -10.23
N ALA A 323 -11.00 14.94 -8.93
CA ALA A 323 -12.02 15.01 -7.88
C ALA A 323 -12.82 16.32 -7.93
N TRP A 324 -12.18 17.42 -8.32
CA TRP A 324 -12.82 18.73 -8.40
C TRP A 324 -13.89 18.74 -9.49
N VAL A 325 -13.59 18.19 -10.67
CA VAL A 325 -14.52 18.17 -11.82
C VAL A 325 -15.83 17.49 -11.46
N TYR A 326 -15.79 16.27 -10.92
CA TYR A 326 -17.01 15.52 -10.62
C TYR A 326 -17.81 16.14 -9.47
N LEU A 327 -17.15 16.72 -8.46
CA LEU A 327 -17.84 17.35 -7.33
C LEU A 327 -18.42 18.72 -7.63
N ILE A 328 -17.75 19.50 -8.50
CA ILE A 328 -18.34 20.71 -9.07
C ILE A 328 -19.58 20.32 -9.87
N LEU A 329 -19.48 19.34 -10.77
CA LEU A 329 -20.62 18.90 -11.59
C LEU A 329 -21.77 18.37 -10.73
N ALA A 330 -21.48 17.56 -9.71
CA ALA A 330 -22.48 17.09 -8.75
C ALA A 330 -23.14 18.24 -8.00
N GLY A 331 -22.35 19.24 -7.58
CA GLY A 331 -22.83 20.47 -6.97
C GLY A 331 -23.76 21.25 -7.91
N LEU A 332 -23.38 21.42 -9.17
CA LEU A 332 -24.20 22.06 -10.19
C LEU A 332 -25.53 21.32 -10.41
N ILE A 333 -25.50 19.99 -10.50
CA ILE A 333 -26.70 19.18 -10.70
C ILE A 333 -27.63 19.31 -9.49
N ILE A 334 -27.12 19.14 -8.27
CA ILE A 334 -27.97 19.17 -7.07
C ILE A 334 -28.50 20.58 -6.78
N GLY A 335 -27.70 21.62 -7.01
CA GLY A 335 -28.14 23.00 -6.86
C GLY A 335 -29.22 23.39 -7.87
N PHE A 336 -29.05 23.01 -9.14
CA PHE A 336 -30.05 23.22 -10.19
C PHE A 336 -31.34 22.47 -9.86
N THR A 337 -31.26 21.16 -9.63
CA THR A 337 -32.44 20.31 -9.39
C THR A 337 -33.19 20.74 -8.14
N SER A 338 -32.50 21.01 -7.03
CA SER A 338 -33.14 21.47 -5.79
C SER A 338 -33.86 22.81 -6.00
N THR A 339 -33.23 23.76 -6.69
CA THR A 339 -33.83 25.09 -6.90
C THR A 339 -34.96 25.04 -7.93
N TYR A 340 -34.70 24.46 -9.10
CA TYR A 340 -35.66 24.42 -10.21
C TYR A 340 -36.94 23.67 -9.82
N PHE A 341 -36.82 22.47 -9.26
CA PHE A 341 -37.99 21.65 -8.96
C PHE A 341 -38.81 22.21 -7.79
N THR A 342 -38.15 22.77 -6.76
CA THR A 342 -38.86 23.43 -5.65
C THR A 342 -39.78 24.55 -6.16
N PHE A 343 -39.30 25.38 -7.09
CA PHE A 343 -40.09 26.51 -7.60
C PHE A 343 -41.02 26.15 -8.76
N ARG A 344 -40.69 25.14 -9.55
CA ARG A 344 -41.49 24.72 -10.71
C ARG A 344 -42.75 23.95 -10.30
N PHE A 345 -42.67 23.12 -9.26
CA PHE A 345 -43.74 22.20 -8.86
C PHE A 345 -44.53 22.66 -7.62
N LEU A 346 -44.52 23.95 -7.32
CA LEU A 346 -45.35 24.54 -6.26
C LEU A 346 -46.85 24.38 -6.55
N PRO A 347 -47.63 23.71 -5.68
CA PRO A 347 -49.07 23.64 -5.82
C PRO A 347 -49.69 25.04 -5.68
N PHE A 348 -50.67 25.34 -6.54
CA PHE A 348 -51.33 26.66 -6.60
C PHE A 348 -50.35 27.84 -6.69
N ARG A 349 -49.32 27.70 -7.52
CA ARG A 349 -48.20 28.64 -7.68
C ARG A 349 -48.59 30.14 -7.71
N ALA A 350 -49.73 30.49 -8.32
CA ALA A 350 -50.19 31.88 -8.38
C ALA A 350 -50.54 32.48 -6.98
N TYR A 351 -50.95 31.66 -6.02
CA TYR A 351 -51.38 32.08 -4.68
C TYR A 351 -50.34 31.78 -3.61
N THR A 352 -49.67 30.63 -3.68
CA THR A 352 -48.72 30.17 -2.65
C THR A 352 -47.34 30.78 -2.81
N GLN A 353 -46.90 31.03 -4.06
CA GLN A 353 -45.54 31.50 -4.32
C GLN A 353 -45.24 32.86 -3.71
N PRO A 354 -46.09 33.91 -3.81
CA PRO A 354 -45.78 35.20 -3.20
C PRO A 354 -45.65 35.14 -1.67
N LEU A 355 -46.31 34.15 -1.03
CA LEU A 355 -46.34 33.97 0.42
C LEU A 355 -45.19 33.11 0.96
N LEU A 356 -44.60 32.24 0.14
CA LEU A 356 -43.64 31.22 0.58
C LEU A 356 -42.28 31.31 -0.11
N ILE A 357 -42.09 32.22 -1.07
CA ILE A 357 -40.86 32.27 -1.86
C ILE A 357 -39.60 32.46 -1.01
N ASP A 358 -39.69 33.23 0.07
CA ASP A 358 -38.60 33.45 1.02
C ASP A 358 -38.33 32.21 1.89
N GLU A 359 -39.38 31.58 2.44
CA GLU A 359 -39.26 30.35 3.24
C GLU A 359 -38.74 29.17 2.42
N LEU A 360 -39.20 29.02 1.18
CA LEU A 360 -38.72 27.98 0.28
C LEU A 360 -37.27 28.21 -0.09
N LEU A 361 -36.86 29.45 -0.33
CA LEU A 361 -35.48 29.74 -0.68
C LEU A 361 -34.52 29.50 0.51
N ALA A 362 -34.93 29.90 1.72
CA ALA A 362 -34.19 29.60 2.94
C ALA A 362 -34.12 28.09 3.21
N SER A 363 -35.20 27.35 2.92
CA SER A 363 -35.26 25.89 3.03
C SER A 363 -34.34 25.19 2.02
N VAL A 364 -34.28 25.67 0.78
CA VAL A 364 -33.35 25.14 -0.25
C VAL A 364 -31.90 25.37 0.19
N GLY A 365 -31.56 26.56 0.67
CA GLY A 365 -30.21 26.82 1.16
C GLY A 365 -29.83 25.97 2.36
N PHE A 366 -30.75 25.80 3.31
CA PHE A 366 -30.60 24.88 4.44
C PHE A 366 -30.35 23.44 3.98
N ALA A 367 -31.22 22.91 3.12
CA ALA A 367 -31.13 21.54 2.60
C ALA A 367 -29.84 21.30 1.82
N LEU A 368 -29.45 22.24 0.95
CA LEU A 368 -28.20 22.15 0.19
C LEU A 368 -26.98 22.13 1.12
N TYR A 369 -26.91 23.01 2.12
CA TYR A 369 -25.76 23.11 3.01
C TYR A 369 -25.65 21.97 4.03
N ARG A 370 -26.78 21.57 4.64
CA ARG A 370 -26.81 20.64 5.81
C ARG A 370 -26.96 19.17 5.41
N ILE A 371 -27.59 18.90 4.27
CA ILE A 371 -28.06 17.54 3.91
C ILE A 371 -27.57 17.14 2.51
N LEU A 372 -28.08 17.76 1.45
CA LEU A 372 -27.96 17.26 0.08
C LEU A 372 -26.51 17.27 -0.42
N VAL A 373 -25.81 18.40 -0.28
CA VAL A 373 -24.40 18.48 -0.72
C VAL A 373 -23.48 17.62 0.15
N PRO A 374 -23.55 17.67 1.50
CA PRO A 374 -22.74 16.77 2.33
C PRO A 374 -22.90 15.29 2.00
N VAL A 375 -24.13 14.80 1.85
CA VAL A 375 -24.40 13.39 1.51
C VAL A 375 -23.84 13.05 0.14
N LEU A 376 -24.20 13.80 -0.90
CA LEU A 376 -23.78 13.50 -2.26
C LEU A 376 -22.26 13.61 -2.45
N ALA A 377 -21.64 14.66 -1.91
CA ALA A 377 -20.20 14.87 -2.04
C ALA A 377 -19.41 13.78 -1.31
N THR A 378 -19.77 13.43 -0.08
CA THR A 378 -19.05 12.39 0.67
C THR A 378 -19.24 10.99 0.06
N VAL A 379 -20.40 10.68 -0.52
CA VAL A 379 -20.61 9.42 -1.26
C VAL A 379 -19.71 9.37 -2.51
N LEU A 380 -19.64 10.44 -3.29
CA LEU A 380 -18.79 10.50 -4.48
C LEU A 380 -17.30 10.43 -4.11
N ILE A 381 -16.89 11.09 -3.02
CA ILE A 381 -15.53 11.00 -2.46
C ILE A 381 -15.25 9.56 -2.02
N ALA A 382 -16.16 8.92 -1.29
CA ALA A 382 -16.03 7.55 -0.83
C ALA A 382 -15.86 6.55 -1.97
N ALA A 383 -16.67 6.68 -3.02
CA ALA A 383 -16.58 5.83 -4.20
C ALA A 383 -15.28 6.07 -4.97
N ARG A 384 -15.04 7.30 -5.46
CA ARG A 384 -13.90 7.57 -6.35
C ARG A 384 -12.57 7.60 -5.61
N CYS A 385 -12.48 8.34 -4.51
CA CYS A 385 -11.22 8.52 -3.81
C CYS A 385 -10.87 7.29 -2.96
N GLY A 386 -11.87 6.62 -2.38
CA GLY A 386 -11.68 5.33 -1.72
C GLY A 386 -11.13 4.27 -2.68
N ALA A 387 -11.73 4.15 -3.87
CA ALA A 387 -11.23 3.26 -4.93
C ALA A 387 -9.79 3.59 -5.35
N ALA A 388 -9.46 4.87 -5.56
CA ALA A 388 -8.13 5.30 -5.97
C ALA A 388 -7.06 4.93 -4.92
N VAL A 389 -7.36 5.12 -3.63
CA VAL A 389 -6.45 4.75 -2.54
C VAL A 389 -6.32 3.23 -2.41
N ALA A 390 -7.42 2.47 -2.50
CA ALA A 390 -7.37 1.02 -2.47
C ALA A 390 -6.57 0.44 -3.64
N ALA A 391 -6.66 1.04 -4.83
CA ALA A 391 -5.86 0.69 -5.98
C ALA A 391 -4.37 0.95 -5.74
N ASP A 392 -4.01 2.16 -5.29
CA ASP A 392 -2.62 2.53 -4.98
C ASP A 392 -2.00 1.60 -3.92
N VAL A 393 -2.69 1.42 -2.79
CA VAL A 393 -2.22 0.52 -1.71
C VAL A 393 -2.17 -0.93 -2.18
N GLY A 394 -3.14 -1.37 -3.00
CA GLY A 394 -3.17 -2.71 -3.59
C GLY A 394 -1.98 -2.98 -4.51
N VAL A 395 -1.62 -2.02 -5.37
CA VAL A 395 -0.43 -2.08 -6.22
C VAL A 395 0.84 -2.11 -5.38
N LYS A 396 0.92 -1.30 -4.31
CA LYS A 396 2.06 -1.31 -3.37
C LYS A 396 2.21 -2.64 -2.63
N ARG A 397 1.09 -3.28 -2.27
CA ARG A 397 1.09 -4.59 -1.64
C ARG A 397 1.54 -5.68 -2.62
N TYR A 398 0.97 -5.69 -3.82
CA TYR A 398 1.32 -6.63 -4.88
C TYR A 398 2.79 -6.50 -5.31
N GLY A 399 3.24 -5.26 -5.52
CA GLY A 399 4.61 -4.88 -5.91
C GLY A 399 5.70 -5.11 -4.85
N GLY A 400 5.34 -5.61 -3.66
CA GLY A 400 6.29 -5.82 -2.55
C GLY A 400 6.78 -4.53 -1.86
N GLN A 401 6.29 -3.35 -2.23
CA GLN A 401 6.71 -2.07 -1.63
C GLN A 401 6.38 -2.00 -0.13
N VAL A 402 5.25 -2.61 0.28
CA VAL A 402 4.88 -2.76 1.70
C VAL A 402 5.91 -3.59 2.47
N ASP A 403 6.44 -4.63 1.85
CA ASP A 403 7.45 -5.49 2.46
C ASP A 403 8.83 -4.80 2.44
N ALA A 404 9.14 -4.02 1.41
CA ALA A 404 10.34 -3.17 1.36
C ALA A 404 10.38 -2.12 2.49
N LEU A 405 9.23 -1.55 2.87
CA LEU A 405 9.16 -0.69 4.06
C LEU A 405 9.55 -1.47 5.32
N ARG A 406 9.06 -2.70 5.48
CA ARG A 406 9.35 -3.53 6.66
C ARG A 406 10.84 -3.88 6.76
N THR A 407 11.51 -4.17 5.64
CA THR A 407 12.96 -4.43 5.61
C THR A 407 13.81 -3.20 5.88
N LEU A 408 13.24 -1.99 5.75
CA LEU A 408 13.90 -0.75 6.20
C LEU A 408 13.57 -0.45 7.68
N GLY A 409 12.98 -1.39 8.42
CA GLY A 409 12.52 -1.17 9.79
C GLY A 409 11.37 -0.18 9.91
N VAL A 410 10.71 0.16 8.79
CA VAL A 410 9.63 1.14 8.74
C VAL A 410 8.29 0.44 8.89
N LYS A 411 7.48 0.88 9.85
CA LYS A 411 6.10 0.41 10.00
C LYS A 411 5.25 0.94 8.84
N PRO A 412 4.68 0.09 7.96
CA PRO A 412 3.92 0.57 6.80
C PRO A 412 2.75 1.49 7.16
N ARG A 413 2.12 1.28 8.32
CA ARG A 413 1.03 2.13 8.83
C ARG A 413 1.44 3.60 8.99
N ALA A 414 2.70 3.89 9.32
CA ALA A 414 3.15 5.26 9.55
C ALA A 414 3.24 6.09 8.26
N TYR A 415 3.58 5.47 7.12
CA TYR A 415 3.75 6.14 5.83
C TYR A 415 2.62 5.92 4.83
N LEU A 416 1.74 4.95 5.10
CA LEU A 416 0.56 4.69 4.27
C LEU A 416 -0.71 5.16 5.00
N LEU A 417 -1.11 4.49 6.09
CA LEU A 417 -2.38 4.78 6.76
C LEU A 417 -2.49 6.22 7.28
N LEU A 418 -1.48 6.71 8.01
CA LEU A 418 -1.54 8.06 8.59
C LEU A 418 -1.61 9.16 7.49
N PRO A 419 -0.75 9.15 6.45
CA PRO A 419 -0.89 10.07 5.32
C PRO A 419 -2.23 9.98 4.58
N ILE A 420 -2.78 8.77 4.38
CA ILE A 420 -4.10 8.58 3.78
C ILE A 420 -5.18 9.23 4.65
N VAL A 421 -5.17 8.98 5.96
CA VAL A 421 -6.13 9.58 6.91
C VAL A 421 -6.03 11.11 6.88
N ILE A 422 -4.82 11.67 7.00
CA ILE A 422 -4.60 13.12 6.93
C ILE A 422 -5.12 13.69 5.61
N ALA A 423 -4.84 13.03 4.48
CA ALA A 423 -5.31 13.46 3.17
C ALA A 423 -6.84 13.51 3.10
N PHE A 424 -7.55 12.50 3.61
CA PHE A 424 -9.01 12.50 3.64
C PHE A 424 -9.60 13.54 4.60
N LEU A 425 -8.99 13.73 5.78
CA LEU A 425 -9.45 14.73 6.75
C LEU A 425 -9.33 16.16 6.21
N ILE A 426 -8.33 16.44 5.36
CA ILE A 426 -8.14 17.75 4.71
C ILE A 426 -8.98 17.86 3.44
N ALA A 427 -8.93 16.85 2.57
CA ALA A 427 -9.55 16.92 1.25
C ALA A 427 -11.08 16.88 1.34
N THR A 428 -11.67 16.09 2.24
CA THR A 428 -13.13 15.89 2.29
C THR A 428 -13.88 17.20 2.58
N PRO A 429 -13.54 17.98 3.63
CA PRO A 429 -14.16 19.29 3.85
C PRO A 429 -13.91 20.29 2.72
N MET A 430 -12.70 20.31 2.15
CA MET A 430 -12.33 21.20 1.05
C MET A 430 -13.17 20.92 -0.21
N LEU A 431 -13.27 19.65 -0.57
CA LEU A 431 -14.04 19.18 -1.72
C LEU A 431 -15.55 19.37 -1.55
N GLN A 432 -16.06 19.17 -0.33
CA GLN A 432 -17.46 19.46 -0.02
C GLN A 432 -17.76 20.96 -0.13
N TRP A 433 -16.87 21.83 0.37
CA TRP A 433 -17.00 23.28 0.24
C TRP A 433 -17.02 23.71 -1.24
N LEU A 434 -16.18 23.11 -2.07
CA LEU A 434 -16.16 23.35 -3.51
C LEU A 434 -17.49 22.94 -4.17
N SER A 435 -18.01 21.76 -3.83
CA SER A 435 -19.31 21.27 -4.31
C SER A 435 -20.47 22.18 -3.88
N PHE A 436 -20.46 22.65 -2.62
CA PHE A 436 -21.48 23.57 -2.11
C PHE A 436 -21.39 24.94 -2.79
N SER A 437 -20.20 25.44 -3.05
CA SER A 437 -19.98 26.70 -3.78
C SER A 437 -20.54 26.61 -5.20
N ALA A 438 -20.33 25.49 -5.89
CA ALA A 438 -20.93 25.23 -7.20
C ALA A 438 -22.47 25.15 -7.13
N ALA A 439 -23.02 24.44 -6.13
CA ALA A 439 -24.46 24.35 -5.90
C ALA A 439 -25.11 25.73 -5.61
N LYS A 440 -24.42 26.55 -4.82
CA LYS A 440 -24.81 27.93 -4.52
C LYS A 440 -24.85 28.79 -5.79
N MET A 441 -23.81 28.70 -6.62
CA MET A 441 -23.69 29.46 -7.87
C MET A 441 -24.79 29.11 -8.87
N ILE A 442 -25.06 27.83 -9.10
CA ILE A 442 -26.13 27.45 -10.03
C ILE A 442 -27.52 27.74 -9.47
N SER A 443 -27.70 27.70 -8.14
CA SER A 443 -28.97 28.03 -7.50
C SER A 443 -29.37 29.48 -7.76
N VAL A 444 -28.44 30.43 -7.62
CA VAL A 444 -28.74 31.84 -7.93
C VAL A 444 -29.06 32.05 -9.41
N VAL A 445 -28.31 31.42 -10.31
CA VAL A 445 -28.58 31.49 -11.77
C VAL A 445 -29.97 30.94 -12.09
N THR A 446 -30.32 29.80 -11.51
CA THR A 446 -31.62 29.14 -11.70
C THR A 446 -32.75 30.00 -11.15
N PHE A 447 -32.58 30.58 -9.97
CA PHE A 447 -33.58 31.45 -9.35
C PHE A 447 -33.82 32.72 -10.15
N VAL A 448 -32.75 33.42 -10.58
CA VAL A 448 -32.85 34.64 -11.39
C VAL A 448 -33.50 34.36 -12.74
N ALA A 449 -33.18 33.24 -13.37
CA ALA A 449 -33.83 32.82 -14.62
C ALA A 449 -35.32 32.52 -14.42
N ALA A 450 -35.71 31.95 -13.28
CA ALA A 450 -37.10 31.65 -12.95
C ALA A 450 -37.90 32.89 -12.53
N TYR A 451 -37.24 33.88 -11.92
CA TYR A 451 -37.85 35.09 -11.35
C TYR A 451 -37.09 36.39 -11.72
N PRO A 452 -37.13 36.81 -13.01
CA PRO A 452 -36.38 37.98 -13.47
C PRO A 452 -36.78 39.30 -12.77
N SER A 453 -38.03 39.42 -12.31
CA SER A 453 -38.56 40.64 -11.67
C SER A 453 -38.10 40.86 -10.23
N ILE A 454 -37.65 39.80 -9.53
CA ILE A 454 -37.21 39.86 -8.13
C ILE A 454 -35.70 40.16 -8.05
N GLY A 455 -34.94 39.64 -9.01
CA GLY A 455 -33.50 39.87 -9.12
C GLY A 455 -32.64 39.07 -8.12
N PRO A 456 -31.30 39.19 -8.23
CA PRO A 456 -30.35 38.39 -7.44
C PRO A 456 -30.22 38.82 -5.98
N HIS A 457 -30.60 40.06 -5.64
CA HIS A 457 -30.41 40.60 -4.29
C HIS A 457 -31.32 39.91 -3.27
N PHE A 458 -32.57 39.65 -3.64
CA PHE A 458 -33.51 38.86 -2.84
C PHE A 458 -32.93 37.47 -2.54
N TRP A 459 -32.34 36.82 -3.54
CA TRP A 459 -31.74 35.50 -3.34
C TRP A 459 -30.60 35.54 -2.31
N GLN A 460 -29.75 36.56 -2.37
CA GLN A 460 -28.62 36.73 -1.44
C GLN A 460 -29.09 36.92 0.01
N GLN A 461 -30.19 37.65 0.21
CA GLN A 461 -30.76 37.90 1.53
C GLN A 461 -31.42 36.64 2.13
N HIS A 462 -32.13 35.84 1.32
CA HIS A 462 -32.96 34.76 1.83
C HIS A 462 -32.32 33.37 1.79
N PHE A 463 -31.42 33.07 0.84
CA PHE A 463 -30.88 31.72 0.66
C PHE A 463 -30.12 31.20 1.90
N LEU A 464 -29.34 32.05 2.57
CA LEU A 464 -28.61 31.66 3.79
C LEU A 464 -29.31 32.10 5.08
N ARG A 465 -30.55 32.62 5.02
CA ARG A 465 -31.23 33.23 6.18
C ARG A 465 -31.30 32.29 7.38
N ASN A 466 -31.66 31.02 7.16
CA ASN A 466 -31.75 30.01 8.23
C ASN A 466 -30.38 29.46 8.67
N LEU A 467 -29.29 29.93 8.05
CA LEU A 467 -27.92 29.52 8.29
C LEU A 467 -27.04 30.66 8.82
N THR A 468 -27.52 31.89 8.86
CA THR A 468 -26.78 33.04 9.41
C THR A 468 -27.26 33.34 10.83
N SER A 469 -26.33 33.55 11.76
CA SER A 469 -26.65 34.05 13.10
C SER A 469 -25.87 35.35 13.36
N ASP A 470 -26.48 36.32 14.03
CA ASP A 470 -25.93 37.68 14.23
C ASP A 470 -24.61 37.70 15.02
N THR A 471 -24.23 36.60 15.67
CA THR A 471 -23.08 36.51 16.58
C THR A 471 -21.95 35.58 16.10
N SER A 472 -22.13 34.83 15.01
CA SER A 472 -21.14 33.83 14.55
C SER A 472 -20.58 34.12 13.16
N LEU A 473 -19.24 34.07 13.04
CA LEU A 473 -18.53 34.16 11.75
C LEU A 473 -18.81 32.96 10.81
N PHE A 474 -19.34 31.86 11.32
CA PHE A 474 -19.62 30.64 10.55
C PHE A 474 -21.12 30.39 10.39
N LEU A 475 -21.50 29.63 9.36
CA LEU A 475 -22.89 29.23 9.14
C LEU A 475 -23.39 28.33 10.28
N ALA A 476 -24.62 28.54 10.72
CA ALA A 476 -25.29 27.70 11.70
C ALA A 476 -25.24 26.23 11.28
N GLY A 477 -24.82 25.37 12.20
CA GLY A 477 -24.67 23.95 11.93
C GLY A 477 -23.37 23.53 11.22
N TRP A 478 -22.40 24.43 11.03
CA TRP A 478 -21.09 24.08 10.45
C TRP A 478 -20.39 22.95 11.20
N LYS A 479 -20.55 22.87 12.53
CA LYS A 479 -19.96 21.81 13.36
C LYS A 479 -20.47 20.42 12.96
N TRP A 480 -21.76 20.30 12.66
CA TRP A 480 -22.36 19.05 12.20
C TRP A 480 -21.87 18.67 10.82
N VAL A 481 -21.81 19.65 9.90
CA VAL A 481 -21.27 19.42 8.55
C VAL A 481 -19.81 19.00 8.61
N LEU A 482 -19.00 19.66 9.44
CA LEU A 482 -17.60 19.28 9.66
C LEU A 482 -17.49 17.89 10.28
N ALA A 483 -18.28 17.57 11.31
CA ALA A 483 -18.28 16.25 11.94
C ALA A 483 -18.62 15.14 10.94
N LYS A 484 -19.64 15.32 10.10
CA LYS A 484 -19.99 14.40 8.99
C LYS A 484 -18.79 14.20 8.07
N ASN A 485 -18.15 15.29 7.61
CA ASN A 485 -16.98 15.20 6.73
C ASN A 485 -15.81 14.45 7.37
N LEU A 486 -15.48 14.75 8.62
CA LEU A 486 -14.35 14.13 9.31
C LEU A 486 -14.62 12.63 9.55
N LEU A 487 -15.82 12.26 10.00
CA LEU A 487 -16.21 10.85 10.20
C LEU A 487 -16.23 10.06 8.89
N CYS A 488 -16.81 10.62 7.83
CA CYS A 488 -16.86 10.02 6.50
C CYS A 488 -15.45 9.88 5.90
N GLY A 489 -14.64 10.95 5.98
CA GLY A 489 -13.27 10.95 5.49
C GLY A 489 -12.39 9.93 6.22
N PHE A 490 -12.47 9.89 7.55
CA PHE A 490 -11.73 8.93 8.37
C PHE A 490 -12.09 7.48 8.03
N GLY A 491 -13.38 7.12 8.03
CA GLY A 491 -13.78 5.75 7.72
C GLY A 491 -13.47 5.35 6.28
N THR A 492 -13.62 6.26 5.32
CA THR A 492 -13.22 6.01 3.92
C THR A 492 -11.73 5.70 3.82
N ALA A 493 -10.88 6.49 4.49
CA ALA A 493 -9.43 6.28 4.54
C ALA A 493 -9.06 4.90 5.09
N VAL A 494 -9.66 4.53 6.23
CA VAL A 494 -9.39 3.28 6.94
C VAL A 494 -9.84 2.07 6.11
N ILE A 495 -11.08 2.09 5.61
CA ILE A 495 -11.63 1.00 4.80
C ILE A 495 -10.79 0.82 3.52
N ALA A 496 -10.47 1.90 2.81
CA ALA A 496 -9.66 1.83 1.59
C ALA A 496 -8.25 1.28 1.86
N TYR A 497 -7.62 1.67 2.96
CA TYR A 497 -6.31 1.15 3.37
C TYR A 497 -6.35 -0.36 3.63
N TYR A 498 -7.27 -0.84 4.47
CA TYR A 498 -7.32 -2.26 4.83
C TYR A 498 -7.74 -3.15 3.65
N ARG A 499 -8.68 -2.70 2.81
CA ARG A 499 -9.04 -3.40 1.58
C ARG A 499 -7.89 -3.44 0.58
N GLY A 500 -7.17 -2.33 0.42
CA GLY A 500 -5.95 -2.29 -0.40
C GLY A 500 -4.86 -3.23 0.12
N LEU A 501 -4.69 -3.32 1.45
CA LEU A 501 -3.63 -4.12 2.08
C LEU A 501 -3.90 -5.64 2.12
N SER A 502 -5.14 -6.05 1.87
CA SER A 502 -5.52 -7.47 1.76
C SER A 502 -4.56 -8.24 0.82
N PRO A 503 -4.25 -9.52 1.09
CA PRO A 503 -3.39 -10.33 0.23
C PRO A 503 -3.83 -10.26 -1.25
N LYS A 504 -2.84 -10.17 -2.15
CA LYS A 504 -3.02 -10.07 -3.61
C LYS A 504 -2.08 -11.04 -4.28
N ASP A 505 -2.64 -12.00 -5.00
CA ASP A 505 -1.87 -12.97 -5.77
C ASP A 505 -1.97 -12.69 -7.28
N SER A 506 -2.93 -11.84 -7.69
CA SER A 506 -3.15 -11.45 -9.07
C SER A 506 -3.62 -9.99 -9.22
N ALA A 507 -3.51 -9.46 -10.44
CA ALA A 507 -4.11 -8.17 -10.80
C ALA A 507 -5.65 -8.17 -10.66
N SER A 508 -6.30 -9.33 -10.82
CA SER A 508 -7.74 -9.49 -10.61
C SER A 508 -8.12 -9.22 -9.15
N ASP A 509 -7.28 -9.66 -8.19
CA ASP A 509 -7.54 -9.43 -6.77
C ASP A 509 -7.48 -7.94 -6.41
N VAL A 510 -6.66 -7.16 -7.11
CA VAL A 510 -6.61 -5.71 -6.96
C VAL A 510 -7.93 -5.10 -7.43
N SER A 511 -8.45 -5.53 -8.59
CA SER A 511 -9.76 -5.10 -9.09
C SER A 511 -10.91 -5.46 -8.13
N HIS A 512 -10.90 -6.68 -7.56
CA HIS A 512 -11.87 -7.08 -6.55
C HIS A 512 -11.80 -6.23 -5.28
N ALA A 513 -10.60 -5.87 -4.81
CA ALA A 513 -10.44 -4.96 -3.68
C ALA A 513 -11.01 -3.56 -3.98
N ILE A 514 -10.82 -3.05 -5.20
CA ILE A 514 -11.37 -1.74 -5.61
C ILE A 514 -12.89 -1.78 -5.54
N THR A 515 -13.52 -2.77 -6.17
CA THR A 515 -14.99 -2.92 -6.17
C THR A 515 -15.54 -3.07 -4.75
N SER A 516 -14.90 -3.92 -3.94
CA SER A 516 -15.27 -4.10 -2.53
C SER A 516 -15.13 -2.80 -1.74
N THR A 517 -14.07 -2.03 -1.98
CA THR A 517 -13.84 -0.73 -1.33
C THR A 517 -14.98 0.24 -1.63
N VAL A 518 -15.36 0.39 -2.91
CA VAL A 518 -16.46 1.30 -3.31
C VAL A 518 -17.75 0.96 -2.56
N LEU A 519 -18.09 -0.32 -2.47
CA LEU A 519 -19.29 -0.77 -1.77
C LEU A 519 -19.22 -0.44 -0.27
N TRP A 520 -18.12 -0.79 0.40
CA TRP A 520 -17.99 -0.61 1.85
C TRP A 520 -17.86 0.84 2.27
N THR A 521 -17.10 1.65 1.53
CA THR A 521 -16.97 3.08 1.83
C THR A 521 -18.28 3.81 1.62
N THR A 522 -19.02 3.49 0.55
CA THR A 522 -20.34 4.09 0.29
C THR A 522 -21.35 3.72 1.37
N LEU A 523 -21.44 2.43 1.73
CA LEU A 523 -22.33 1.99 2.80
C LEU A 523 -21.98 2.65 4.14
N TYR A 524 -20.70 2.71 4.50
CA TYR A 524 -20.24 3.38 5.71
C TYR A 524 -20.65 4.85 5.74
N VAL A 525 -20.44 5.58 4.65
CA VAL A 525 -20.83 7.00 4.56
C VAL A 525 -22.34 7.17 4.72
N LEU A 526 -23.16 6.32 4.10
CA LEU A 526 -24.61 6.36 4.25
C LEU A 526 -25.04 6.12 5.70
N VAL A 527 -24.43 5.15 6.39
CA VAL A 527 -24.69 4.88 7.82
C VAL A 527 -24.29 6.07 8.68
N VAL A 528 -23.12 6.68 8.45
CA VAL A 528 -22.69 7.88 9.18
C VAL A 528 -23.68 9.01 9.00
N HIS A 529 -24.14 9.29 7.76
CA HIS A 529 -25.14 10.33 7.53
C HIS A 529 -26.47 10.02 8.19
N PHE A 530 -26.92 8.77 8.14
CA PHE A 530 -28.15 8.35 8.82
C PHE A 530 -28.08 8.56 10.33
N VAL A 531 -27.01 8.07 10.97
CA VAL A 531 -26.83 8.19 12.42
C VAL A 531 -26.67 9.65 12.84
N VAL A 532 -25.83 10.43 12.14
CA VAL A 532 -25.65 11.85 12.48
C VAL A 532 -26.94 12.63 12.25
N ALA A 533 -27.71 12.33 11.20
CA ALA A 533 -28.99 12.98 10.97
C ALA A 533 -30.00 12.68 12.09
N LEU A 534 -30.07 11.45 12.60
CA LEU A 534 -30.93 11.08 13.74
C LEU A 534 -30.56 11.79 15.06
N ILE A 535 -29.31 12.22 15.21
CA ILE A 535 -28.84 12.94 16.40
C ILE A 535 -29.04 14.45 16.23
N GLU A 536 -28.89 14.93 15.00
CA GLU A 536 -28.93 16.35 14.63
C GLU A 536 -30.34 16.91 14.53
N PHE A 537 -31.31 16.09 14.10
CA PHE A 537 -32.72 16.43 13.85
C PHE A 537 -33.63 15.55 14.69
#